data_AF-A0A9P8VUZ9-F1
#
_entry.id   AF-A0A9P8VUZ9-F1
#
_cell.length_a   1.000
_cell.length_b   1.000
_cell.length_c   1.000
_cell.angle_alpha   90.00
_cell.angle_beta   90.00
_cell.angle_gamma   90.00
#
_symmetry.space_group_name_H-M   'P 1'
#
loop_
_entity.id
_entity.type
_entity.pdbx_description
1 polymer ?
#
loop_
_entity_poly.entity_id
_entity_poly.type
_entity_poly.pdbx_seq_one_letter_code
_entity_poly.pdbx_strand_id
1 'polypeptide(L)'
;MPSAVAITPPPAPEVVGPTTKRITRPAGSIPQFLIDEARATKRELFSPKKHLNYHPPANIVTMKEIGLEGHGISPHAVSDPFPLFTEEAIQQMRAEIFSEESLKECQYSSSFIKRMVRGMGPDRAPFIYDAWKSPEVLSRLSEIAGVDIVPALDFDIGNVNISINDENEKSVQNWRSIDDDQTSAVAWHYDSYPFVVVTMLSNCDGMIGGETALRLPDGSVRKVRGPNMGTAVVMQGRYIEHQALKALGGRERISMVTAFRAKSPFIRDETVLTGVRTTSDLSALYNQFTEYRLEIIEERIRAKMKEERQREAAKRRYNIPAMRGFLTEQIQFLQATLGEIYELED
;
A
#
# COMPACT_ATOMS: atom_id res chain seq x y z
N MET A 1 -0.76 -30.74 30.23
CA MET A 1 -0.32 -29.98 29.04
C MET A 1 0.01 -28.58 29.52
N PRO A 2 1.28 -28.14 29.51
CA PRO A 2 1.59 -26.74 29.79
C PRO A 2 0.89 -25.90 28.72
N SER A 3 0.08 -24.93 29.15
CA SER A 3 -0.55 -23.98 28.25
C SER A 3 0.55 -23.27 27.49
N ALA A 4 0.62 -23.43 26.16
CA ALA A 4 1.48 -22.62 25.34
C ALA A 4 1.14 -21.16 25.66
N VAL A 5 2.09 -20.45 26.26
CA VAL A 5 1.97 -19.01 26.46
C VAL A 5 1.90 -18.44 25.06
N ALA A 6 0.72 -17.97 24.65
CA ALA A 6 0.57 -17.24 23.41
C ALA A 6 1.43 -15.99 23.56
N ILE A 7 2.60 -16.00 22.93
CA ILE A 7 3.48 -14.84 22.89
C ILE A 7 2.72 -13.79 22.09
N THR A 8 2.30 -12.72 22.77
CA THR A 8 1.66 -11.59 22.13
C THR A 8 2.63 -11.02 21.09
N PRO A 9 2.23 -10.87 19.82
CA PRO A 9 3.13 -10.31 18.82
C PRO A 9 3.52 -8.88 19.20
N PRO A 10 4.72 -8.41 18.78
CA PRO A 10 5.13 -7.04 19.02
C PRO A 10 4.10 -6.03 18.47
N PRO A 11 3.95 -4.87 19.14
CA PRO A 11 3.09 -3.81 18.62
C PRO A 11 3.62 -3.30 17.27
N ALA A 12 2.72 -2.85 16.40
CA ALA A 12 3.12 -2.17 15.17
C ALA A 12 3.95 -0.90 15.50
N PRO A 13 4.97 -0.58 14.68
CA PRO A 13 5.80 0.61 14.88
C PRO A 13 4.98 1.90 14.71
N GLU A 14 5.48 3.03 15.20
CA GLU A 14 4.82 4.33 15.00
C GLU A 14 4.98 4.81 13.55
N VAL A 15 3.88 5.32 12.96
CA VAL A 15 3.91 5.93 11.61
C VAL A 15 4.05 7.43 11.78
N VAL A 16 5.10 8.00 11.18
CA VAL A 16 5.28 9.46 11.10
C VAL A 16 4.69 9.95 9.79
N GLY A 17 3.63 10.76 9.90
CA GLY A 17 2.94 11.32 8.74
C GLY A 17 3.70 12.49 8.10
N PRO A 18 3.25 12.94 6.92
CA PRO A 18 3.80 14.13 6.29
C PRO A 18 3.59 15.36 7.18
N THR A 19 4.57 16.26 7.20
CA THR A 19 4.49 17.57 7.89
C THR A 19 3.44 18.51 7.29
N THR A 20 2.91 18.18 6.11
CA THR A 20 1.78 18.87 5.48
C THR A 20 0.54 18.75 6.36
N LYS A 21 0.06 19.86 6.91
CA LYS A 21 -1.09 19.89 7.82
C LYS A 21 -2.45 19.92 7.13
N ARG A 22 -2.49 20.30 5.85
CA ARG A 22 -3.73 20.51 5.08
C ARG A 22 -3.63 19.96 3.67
N ILE A 23 -4.78 19.61 3.10
CA ILE A 23 -4.89 19.15 1.70
C ILE A 23 -4.26 20.20 0.78
N THR A 24 -3.20 19.79 0.08
CA THR A 24 -2.43 20.66 -0.81
C THR A 24 -2.48 20.11 -2.22
N ARG A 25 -2.72 20.98 -3.22
CA ARG A 25 -2.65 20.65 -4.65
C ARG A 25 -1.25 20.98 -5.18
N PRO A 26 -0.69 20.17 -6.10
CA PRO A 26 0.66 20.42 -6.61
C PRO A 26 0.74 21.71 -7.42
N ALA A 27 1.88 22.40 -7.34
CA ALA A 27 2.17 23.57 -8.18
C ALA A 27 2.70 23.15 -9.56
N GLY A 28 2.32 23.88 -10.62
CA GLY A 28 2.77 23.63 -11.99
C GLY A 28 2.05 22.49 -12.71
N SER A 29 2.05 22.51 -14.04
CA SER A 29 1.35 21.55 -14.87
C SER A 29 2.09 20.21 -15.01
N ILE A 30 1.33 19.15 -15.26
CA ILE A 30 1.89 17.89 -15.77
C ILE A 30 2.45 18.15 -17.19
N PRO A 31 3.63 17.61 -17.55
CA PRO A 31 4.17 17.74 -18.89
C PRO A 31 3.20 17.26 -19.97
N GLN A 32 3.08 18.04 -21.04
CA GLN A 32 2.09 17.80 -22.10
C GLN A 32 2.25 16.43 -22.76
N PHE A 33 3.48 15.92 -22.87
CA PHE A 33 3.74 14.60 -23.48
C PHE A 33 3.06 13.45 -22.74
N LEU A 34 2.93 13.51 -21.39
CA LEU A 34 2.23 12.48 -20.61
C LEU A 34 0.74 12.48 -20.92
N ILE A 35 0.17 13.67 -21.13
CA ILE A 35 -1.23 13.87 -21.47
C ILE A 35 -1.50 13.39 -22.91
N ASP A 36 -0.60 13.71 -23.85
CA ASP A 36 -0.75 13.33 -25.25
C ASP A 36 -0.64 11.81 -25.44
N GLU A 37 0.28 11.14 -24.74
CA GLU A 37 0.39 9.68 -24.71
C GLU A 37 -0.87 9.01 -24.14
N ALA A 38 -1.39 9.55 -23.04
CA ALA A 38 -2.61 9.08 -22.42
C ALA A 38 -3.81 9.22 -23.37
N ARG A 39 -3.91 10.33 -24.10
CA ARG A 39 -4.97 10.58 -25.10
C ARG A 39 -4.86 9.68 -26.33
N ALA A 40 -3.65 9.27 -26.71
CA ALA A 40 -3.44 8.35 -27.83
C ALA A 40 -3.96 6.94 -27.52
N THR A 41 -4.13 6.58 -26.24
CA THR A 41 -4.62 5.27 -25.81
C THR A 41 -6.14 5.23 -25.89
N LYS A 42 -6.68 4.35 -26.74
CA LYS A 42 -8.12 4.07 -26.78
C LYS A 42 -8.51 3.27 -25.54
N ARG A 43 -9.35 3.87 -24.68
CA ARG A 43 -9.81 3.23 -23.44
C ARG A 43 -10.61 1.96 -23.69
N GLU A 44 -10.38 0.97 -22.85
CA GLU A 44 -11.16 -0.27 -22.80
C GLU A 44 -11.33 -0.73 -21.34
N LEU A 45 -12.16 -1.74 -21.11
CA LEU A 45 -12.39 -2.31 -19.78
C LEU A 45 -11.27 -3.31 -19.41
N PHE A 46 -11.04 -3.46 -18.10
CA PHE A 46 -10.10 -4.46 -17.62
C PHE A 46 -10.57 -5.87 -17.99
N SER A 47 -9.60 -6.75 -18.24
CA SER A 47 -9.83 -8.14 -18.66
C SER A 47 -8.62 -8.94 -18.22
N PRO A 48 -8.75 -9.82 -17.22
CA PRO A 48 -7.61 -10.56 -16.69
C PRO A 48 -6.96 -11.42 -17.79
N LYS A 49 -7.71 -11.95 -18.75
CA LYS A 49 -7.16 -12.74 -19.86
C LYS A 49 -6.22 -11.95 -20.78
N LYS A 50 -6.40 -10.64 -20.89
CA LYS A 50 -5.64 -9.76 -21.78
C LYS A 50 -4.58 -8.94 -21.03
N HIS A 51 -4.92 -8.51 -19.81
CA HIS A 51 -4.20 -7.47 -19.09
C HIS A 51 -3.33 -8.00 -17.94
N LEU A 52 -3.59 -9.23 -17.47
CA LEU A 52 -2.76 -9.90 -16.46
C LEU A 52 -1.60 -10.64 -17.13
N ASN A 53 -0.38 -10.32 -16.73
CA ASN A 53 0.86 -10.96 -17.19
C ASN A 53 1.64 -11.57 -16.01
N TYR A 54 0.93 -12.30 -15.16
CA TYR A 54 1.51 -12.79 -13.92
C TYR A 54 2.59 -13.84 -14.15
N HIS A 55 3.77 -13.57 -13.61
CA HIS A 55 4.81 -14.57 -13.35
C HIS A 55 5.24 -14.44 -11.89
N PRO A 56 5.44 -15.55 -11.15
CA PRO A 56 5.81 -15.48 -9.74
C PRO A 56 7.19 -14.82 -9.55
N PRO A 57 7.42 -14.13 -8.41
CA PRO A 57 8.73 -13.59 -8.08
C PRO A 57 9.77 -14.70 -7.94
N ALA A 58 11.03 -14.39 -8.25
CA ALA A 58 12.12 -15.35 -8.12
C ALA A 58 12.33 -15.77 -6.65
N ASN A 59 12.20 -14.81 -5.73
CA ASN A 59 12.28 -15.04 -4.29
C ASN A 59 11.24 -14.18 -3.56
N ILE A 60 10.85 -14.65 -2.38
CA ILE A 60 10.10 -13.86 -1.40
C ILE A 60 10.90 -13.88 -0.10
N VAL A 61 11.39 -12.71 0.31
CA VAL A 61 12.09 -12.53 1.58
C VAL A 61 11.08 -12.63 2.71
N THR A 62 11.40 -13.39 3.74
CA THR A 62 10.56 -13.60 4.92
C THR A 62 10.87 -12.61 6.03
N MET A 63 9.90 -12.37 6.92
CA MET A 63 10.08 -11.55 8.13
C MET A 63 11.21 -12.11 9.00
N LYS A 64 11.37 -13.44 9.03
CA LYS A 64 12.44 -14.12 9.76
C LYS A 64 13.83 -13.77 9.21
N GLU A 65 14.01 -13.79 7.90
CA GLU A 65 15.29 -13.47 7.25
C GLU A 65 15.74 -12.02 7.46
N ILE A 66 14.81 -11.11 7.74
CA ILE A 66 15.10 -9.72 8.07
C ILE A 66 15.08 -9.43 9.58
N GLY A 67 15.04 -10.47 10.42
CA GLY A 67 15.09 -10.33 11.89
C GLY A 67 13.79 -9.84 12.54
N LEU A 68 12.68 -9.83 11.80
CA LEU A 68 11.36 -9.36 12.24
C LEU A 68 10.36 -10.52 12.43
N GLU A 69 10.82 -11.74 12.74
CA GLU A 69 9.93 -12.88 13.01
C GLU A 69 8.86 -12.52 14.07
N GLY A 70 7.61 -12.87 13.80
CA GLY A 70 6.47 -12.55 14.67
C GLY A 70 5.93 -11.11 14.57
N HIS A 71 6.61 -10.22 13.85
CA HIS A 71 6.04 -8.93 13.46
C HIS A 71 5.10 -9.10 12.25
N GLY A 72 4.22 -8.13 12.04
CA GLY A 72 3.30 -8.13 10.92
C GLY A 72 2.14 -9.10 11.05
N ILE A 73 1.56 -9.44 9.89
CA ILE A 73 0.39 -10.30 9.76
C ILE A 73 0.64 -11.50 8.83
N SER A 74 1.87 -11.63 8.33
CA SER A 74 2.31 -12.70 7.43
C SER A 74 3.79 -13.04 7.65
N PRO A 75 4.22 -14.29 7.36
CA PRO A 75 5.64 -14.63 7.32
C PRO A 75 6.41 -13.96 6.17
N HIS A 76 5.77 -13.49 5.10
CA HIS A 76 6.45 -12.88 3.94
C HIS A 76 6.67 -11.38 4.14
N ALA A 77 7.91 -10.91 4.06
CA ALA A 77 8.25 -9.51 4.23
C ALA A 77 8.10 -8.72 2.93
N VAL A 78 8.79 -9.14 1.88
CA VAL A 78 8.85 -8.46 0.58
C VAL A 78 9.21 -9.45 -0.53
N SER A 79 8.65 -9.25 -1.71
CA SER A 79 8.97 -10.04 -2.91
C SER A 79 10.07 -9.38 -3.74
N ASP A 80 10.82 -10.18 -4.49
CA ASP A 80 11.52 -9.67 -5.67
C ASP A 80 10.50 -9.11 -6.67
N PRO A 81 10.86 -8.12 -7.52
CA PRO A 81 9.98 -7.65 -8.58
C PRO A 81 9.52 -8.76 -9.50
N PHE A 82 8.24 -8.75 -9.85
CA PHE A 82 7.64 -9.77 -10.69
C PHE A 82 6.66 -9.19 -11.72
N PRO A 83 6.61 -9.72 -12.95
CA PRO A 83 5.61 -9.31 -13.95
C PRO A 83 4.19 -9.51 -13.43
N LEU A 84 3.37 -8.45 -13.51
CA LEU A 84 1.97 -8.49 -13.10
C LEU A 84 1.03 -8.02 -14.22
N PHE A 85 1.37 -6.93 -14.91
CA PHE A 85 0.50 -6.36 -15.95
C PHE A 85 1.20 -6.36 -17.31
N THR A 86 0.41 -6.48 -18.39
CA THR A 86 0.91 -6.28 -19.76
C THR A 86 1.23 -4.81 -20.02
N GLU A 87 2.04 -4.52 -21.06
CA GLU A 87 2.32 -3.13 -21.45
C GLU A 87 1.03 -2.40 -21.85
N GLU A 88 0.10 -3.09 -22.52
CA GLU A 88 -1.22 -2.56 -22.86
C GLU A 88 -2.01 -2.18 -21.59
N ALA A 89 -1.94 -2.97 -20.53
CA ALA A 89 -2.58 -2.63 -19.27
C ALA A 89 -1.94 -1.38 -18.64
N ILE A 90 -0.62 -1.24 -18.72
CA ILE A 90 0.07 -0.02 -18.26
C ILE A 90 -0.37 1.21 -19.06
N GLN A 91 -0.56 1.09 -20.38
CA GLN A 91 -1.10 2.16 -21.20
C GLN A 91 -2.52 2.56 -20.77
N GLN A 92 -3.40 1.60 -20.49
CA GLN A 92 -4.75 1.87 -19.98
C GLN A 92 -4.72 2.57 -18.63
N MET A 93 -3.89 2.10 -17.68
CA MET A 93 -3.73 2.74 -16.38
C MET A 93 -3.25 4.19 -16.52
N ARG A 94 -2.24 4.43 -17.37
CA ARG A 94 -1.75 5.79 -17.66
C ARG A 94 -2.83 6.67 -18.30
N ALA A 95 -3.66 6.11 -19.17
CA ALA A 95 -4.76 6.84 -19.83
C ALA A 95 -5.84 7.32 -18.85
N GLU A 96 -6.05 6.61 -17.74
CA GLU A 96 -6.93 7.02 -16.66
C GLU A 96 -6.26 8.07 -15.77
N ILE A 97 -5.03 7.81 -15.32
CA ILE A 97 -4.26 8.68 -14.42
C ILE A 97 -4.09 10.09 -15.00
N PHE A 98 -3.73 10.19 -16.28
CA PHE A 98 -3.47 11.47 -16.95
C PHE A 98 -4.69 12.05 -17.67
N SER A 99 -5.87 11.55 -17.35
CA SER A 99 -7.12 12.13 -17.83
C SER A 99 -7.38 13.50 -17.24
N GLU A 100 -8.12 14.34 -17.97
CA GLU A 100 -8.46 15.69 -17.50
C GLU A 100 -9.19 15.66 -16.16
N GLU A 101 -10.14 14.74 -15.99
CA GLU A 101 -10.91 14.57 -14.76
C GLU A 101 -10.04 14.13 -13.58
N SER A 102 -9.20 13.10 -13.77
CA SER A 102 -8.29 12.63 -12.71
C SER A 102 -7.26 13.71 -12.33
N LEU A 103 -6.67 14.40 -13.31
CA LEU A 103 -5.73 15.46 -13.00
C LEU A 103 -6.39 16.65 -12.30
N LYS A 104 -7.63 16.99 -12.64
CA LYS A 104 -8.35 18.10 -12.01
C LYS A 104 -8.74 17.80 -10.56
N GLU A 105 -9.22 16.60 -10.27
CA GLU A 105 -9.88 16.29 -9.00
C GLU A 105 -9.01 15.48 -8.03
N CYS A 106 -8.08 14.68 -8.56
CA CYS A 106 -7.36 13.66 -7.81
C CYS A 106 -5.88 14.03 -7.57
N GLN A 107 -5.42 15.22 -7.95
CA GLN A 107 -4.02 15.62 -7.75
C GLN A 107 -3.73 16.15 -6.34
N TYR A 108 -2.72 15.62 -5.65
CA TYR A 108 -2.32 16.07 -4.32
C TYR A 108 -0.80 16.25 -4.21
N SER A 109 -0.37 16.94 -3.16
CA SER A 109 1.04 17.17 -2.83
C SER A 109 1.25 17.05 -1.32
N SER A 110 2.42 16.59 -0.90
CA SER A 110 2.86 16.58 0.49
C SER A 110 4.35 16.86 0.59
N SER A 111 4.87 16.98 1.80
CA SER A 111 6.31 17.04 2.06
C SER A 111 7.05 15.75 1.67
N PHE A 112 6.34 14.62 1.50
CA PHE A 112 6.93 13.37 1.03
C PHE A 112 6.90 13.27 -0.50
N ILE A 113 5.77 13.60 -1.13
CA ILE A 113 5.58 13.45 -2.57
C ILE A 113 5.06 14.74 -3.19
N LYS A 114 5.85 15.31 -4.12
CA LYS A 114 5.52 16.57 -4.79
C LYS A 114 4.27 16.50 -5.67
N ARG A 115 4.05 15.38 -6.37
CA ARG A 115 2.91 15.15 -7.27
C ARG A 115 2.35 13.75 -7.06
N MET A 116 1.13 13.69 -6.56
CA MET A 116 0.35 12.46 -6.40
C MET A 116 -0.96 12.53 -7.16
N VAL A 117 -1.45 11.39 -7.64
CA VAL A 117 -2.83 11.22 -8.12
C VAL A 117 -3.48 10.10 -7.30
N ARG A 118 -4.55 10.39 -6.56
CA ARG A 118 -5.24 9.40 -5.70
C ARG A 118 -6.71 9.74 -5.48
N GLY A 119 -7.50 8.76 -5.03
CA GLY A 119 -8.95 8.90 -4.89
C GLY A 119 -9.67 8.92 -6.24
N MET A 120 -9.12 8.29 -7.28
CA MET A 120 -9.77 8.22 -8.60
C MET A 120 -11.08 7.44 -8.51
N GLY A 121 -11.08 6.25 -7.91
CA GLY A 121 -12.27 5.41 -7.79
C GLY A 121 -12.82 4.93 -9.14
N PRO A 122 -13.97 4.24 -9.13
CA PRO A 122 -14.53 3.60 -10.33
C PRO A 122 -15.03 4.59 -11.38
N ASP A 123 -15.40 5.81 -10.99
CA ASP A 123 -15.94 6.81 -11.91
C ASP A 123 -14.86 7.38 -12.84
N ARG A 124 -13.65 7.64 -12.29
CA ARG A 124 -12.54 8.27 -13.02
C ARG A 124 -11.53 7.26 -13.58
N ALA A 125 -11.37 6.13 -12.89
CA ALA A 125 -10.40 5.10 -13.24
C ALA A 125 -10.98 3.68 -13.14
N PRO A 126 -12.04 3.34 -13.90
CA PRO A 126 -12.68 2.03 -13.85
C PRO A 126 -11.73 0.87 -14.19
N PHE A 127 -10.78 1.05 -15.11
CA PHE A 127 -9.80 0.01 -15.45
C PHE A 127 -8.88 -0.28 -14.26
N ILE A 128 -8.30 0.75 -13.63
CA ILE A 128 -7.47 0.60 -12.42
C ILE A 128 -8.29 -0.04 -11.30
N TYR A 129 -9.51 0.43 -11.09
CA TYR A 129 -10.41 -0.07 -10.05
C TYR A 129 -10.70 -1.57 -10.23
N ASP A 130 -11.13 -1.97 -11.43
CA ASP A 130 -11.43 -3.36 -11.75
C ASP A 130 -10.19 -4.25 -11.74
N ALA A 131 -9.03 -3.73 -12.16
CA ALA A 131 -7.76 -4.46 -12.11
C ALA A 131 -7.39 -4.84 -10.67
N TRP A 132 -7.47 -3.89 -9.73
CA TRP A 132 -7.13 -4.14 -8.33
C TRP A 132 -8.21 -4.87 -7.52
N LYS A 133 -9.43 -4.97 -8.05
CA LYS A 133 -10.51 -5.78 -7.48
C LYS A 133 -10.70 -7.14 -8.17
N SER A 134 -9.99 -7.41 -9.26
CA SER A 134 -10.07 -8.68 -10.00
C SER A 134 -9.70 -9.85 -9.09
N PRO A 135 -10.56 -10.89 -8.98
CA PRO A 135 -10.26 -12.10 -8.24
C PRO A 135 -8.97 -12.78 -8.71
N GLU A 136 -8.68 -12.73 -10.00
CA GLU A 136 -7.46 -13.28 -10.59
C GLU A 136 -6.22 -12.55 -10.10
N VAL A 137 -6.24 -11.22 -10.04
CA VAL A 137 -5.14 -10.41 -9.50
C VAL A 137 -4.99 -10.67 -8.00
N LEU A 138 -6.09 -10.56 -7.24
CA LEU A 138 -6.09 -10.76 -5.78
C LEU A 138 -5.59 -12.15 -5.37
N SER A 139 -5.92 -13.19 -6.14
CA SER A 139 -5.43 -14.54 -5.88
C SER A 139 -3.91 -14.64 -5.98
N ARG A 140 -3.29 -13.97 -6.97
CA ARG A 140 -1.82 -13.96 -7.13
C ARG A 140 -1.12 -13.14 -6.06
N LEU A 141 -1.70 -11.98 -5.73
CA LEU A 141 -1.14 -11.14 -4.68
C LEU A 141 -1.25 -11.81 -3.30
N SER A 142 -2.33 -12.51 -3.02
CA SER A 142 -2.51 -13.28 -1.77
C SER A 142 -1.52 -14.44 -1.65
N GLU A 143 -1.22 -15.12 -2.77
CA GLU A 143 -0.18 -16.16 -2.84
C GLU A 143 1.18 -15.61 -2.43
N ILE A 144 1.57 -14.45 -2.98
CA ILE A 144 2.85 -13.79 -2.66
C ILE A 144 2.85 -13.22 -1.24
N ALA A 145 1.75 -12.62 -0.81
CA ALA A 145 1.60 -12.08 0.53
C ALA A 145 1.60 -13.18 1.60
N GLY A 146 1.30 -14.44 1.25
CA GLY A 146 1.13 -15.57 2.18
C GLY A 146 -0.08 -15.45 3.12
N VAL A 147 -1.01 -14.57 2.78
CA VAL A 147 -2.28 -14.37 3.47
C VAL A 147 -3.26 -13.77 2.47
N ASP A 148 -4.54 -14.13 2.58
CA ASP A 148 -5.58 -13.54 1.74
C ASP A 148 -5.67 -12.03 2.01
N ILE A 149 -5.45 -11.24 0.96
CA ILE A 149 -5.51 -9.77 1.02
C ILE A 149 -6.59 -9.21 0.11
N VAL A 150 -7.11 -8.05 0.49
CA VAL A 150 -8.05 -7.22 -0.28
C VAL A 150 -7.60 -5.76 -0.22
N PRO A 151 -7.97 -4.91 -1.21
CA PRO A 151 -7.67 -3.49 -1.14
C PRO A 151 -8.14 -2.91 0.20
N ALA A 152 -7.30 -2.11 0.84
CA ALA A 152 -7.57 -1.60 2.18
C ALA A 152 -8.78 -0.64 2.17
N LEU A 153 -8.74 0.33 1.25
CA LEU A 153 -9.75 1.33 1.00
C LEU A 153 -9.85 1.56 -0.51
N ASP A 154 -11.07 1.79 -1.02
CA ASP A 154 -11.28 2.15 -2.42
C ASP A 154 -10.60 3.47 -2.78
N PHE A 155 -10.50 4.40 -1.82
CA PHE A 155 -9.80 5.68 -1.97
C PHE A 155 -8.30 5.50 -2.28
N ASP A 156 -7.69 4.44 -1.78
CA ASP A 156 -6.26 4.12 -1.94
C ASP A 156 -5.97 3.13 -3.07
N ILE A 157 -7.00 2.73 -3.83
CA ILE A 157 -6.79 1.99 -5.07
C ILE A 157 -6.09 2.90 -6.07
N GLY A 158 -4.88 2.51 -6.46
CA GLY A 158 -4.10 3.21 -7.47
C GLY A 158 -3.59 4.59 -7.03
N ASN A 159 -3.05 4.73 -5.82
CA ASN A 159 -2.33 5.96 -5.45
C ASN A 159 -1.03 6.06 -6.28
N VAL A 160 -0.90 7.10 -7.10
CA VAL A 160 0.19 7.24 -8.07
C VAL A 160 1.12 8.37 -7.65
N ASN A 161 2.41 8.06 -7.56
CA ASN A 161 3.47 9.04 -7.33
C ASN A 161 4.15 9.38 -8.66
N ILE A 162 4.25 10.67 -8.99
CA ILE A 162 4.83 11.15 -10.25
C ILE A 162 6.11 11.94 -9.95
N SER A 163 7.23 11.45 -10.47
CA SER A 163 8.50 12.17 -10.50
C SER A 163 8.89 12.41 -11.96
N ILE A 164 9.24 13.65 -12.29
CA ILE A 164 9.69 14.05 -13.62
C ILE A 164 11.12 14.53 -13.46
N ASN A 165 12.02 14.07 -14.33
CA ASN A 165 13.40 14.52 -14.31
C ASN A 165 13.51 15.81 -15.12
N ASP A 166 14.15 16.84 -14.56
CA ASP A 166 14.46 18.05 -15.33
C ASP A 166 15.59 17.74 -16.31
N GLU A 167 15.41 18.04 -17.60
CA GLU A 167 16.44 17.88 -18.65
C GLU A 167 17.76 18.63 -18.33
N ASN A 168 17.71 19.58 -17.39
CA ASN A 168 18.85 20.38 -16.95
C ASN A 168 19.66 19.77 -15.79
N GLU A 169 19.22 18.67 -15.16
CA GLU A 169 20.04 17.96 -14.15
C GLU A 169 21.14 17.15 -14.83
N LYS A 170 22.25 17.84 -15.10
CA LYS A 170 23.45 17.28 -15.71
C LYS A 170 24.14 16.25 -14.80
N SER A 171 24.33 15.07 -15.40
CA SER A 171 25.38 14.07 -15.25
C SER A 171 25.45 13.18 -13.99
N VAL A 172 25.39 11.88 -14.30
CA VAL A 172 25.67 10.69 -13.47
C VAL A 172 27.08 10.69 -12.83
N GLN A 173 27.90 11.73 -13.02
CA GLN A 173 29.34 11.71 -12.70
C GLN A 173 29.71 12.17 -11.27
N ASN A 174 28.83 12.86 -10.52
CA ASN A 174 29.18 13.43 -9.21
C ASN A 174 28.51 12.79 -7.97
N TRP A 175 27.78 11.68 -8.11
CA TRP A 175 26.91 11.19 -7.02
C TRP A 175 27.62 10.39 -5.92
N ARG A 176 28.86 9.90 -6.13
CA ARG A 176 29.60 9.09 -5.13
C ARG A 176 30.01 9.86 -3.86
N SER A 177 29.61 11.11 -3.74
CA SER A 177 30.03 12.06 -2.70
C SER A 177 28.86 12.84 -2.09
N ILE A 178 27.62 12.36 -2.22
CA ILE A 178 26.42 13.06 -1.77
C ILE A 178 25.76 12.29 -0.60
N ASP A 179 25.42 13.03 0.48
CA ASP A 179 24.70 12.57 1.67
C ASP A 179 23.43 11.76 1.37
N ASP A 180 23.11 10.79 2.24
CA ASP A 180 21.97 9.87 2.12
C ASP A 180 20.62 10.59 1.87
N ASP A 181 20.43 11.78 2.46
CA ASP A 181 19.19 12.58 2.31
C ASP A 181 18.92 13.08 0.88
N GLN A 182 19.96 13.24 0.04
CA GLN A 182 19.76 13.68 -1.35
C GLN A 182 19.52 12.51 -2.32
N THR A 183 19.70 11.27 -1.87
CA THR A 183 19.52 10.05 -2.68
C THR A 183 18.10 9.45 -2.57
N SER A 184 17.21 10.06 -1.79
CA SER A 184 15.87 9.58 -1.48
C SER A 184 14.77 10.07 -2.42
N ALA A 185 13.96 9.17 -2.98
CA ALA A 185 12.68 9.53 -3.60
C ALA A 185 11.56 9.66 -2.56
N VAL A 186 11.59 8.81 -1.53
CA VAL A 186 10.70 8.86 -0.35
C VAL A 186 11.55 8.48 0.86
N ALA A 187 11.61 9.35 1.87
CA ALA A 187 12.44 9.17 3.08
C ALA A 187 12.09 7.89 3.87
N TRP A 188 12.93 7.53 4.84
CA TRP A 188 12.66 6.41 5.74
C TRP A 188 11.31 6.55 6.44
N HIS A 189 10.45 5.54 6.31
CA HIS A 189 9.12 5.55 6.89
C HIS A 189 8.58 4.12 7.08
N TYR A 190 7.45 4.05 7.80
CA TYR A 190 6.54 2.92 7.79
C TYR A 190 5.27 3.33 7.05
N ASP A 191 4.68 2.39 6.31
CA ASP A 191 3.39 2.65 5.67
C ASP A 191 2.25 2.68 6.68
N SER A 192 1.15 3.30 6.27
CA SER A 192 -0.11 3.31 6.99
C SER A 192 -0.83 1.95 7.01
N TYR A 193 -0.57 1.09 6.01
CA TYR A 193 -1.35 -0.11 5.72
C TYR A 193 -0.52 -1.39 5.80
N PRO A 194 -1.09 -2.53 6.26
CA PRO A 194 -0.36 -3.77 6.45
C PRO A 194 0.47 -4.20 5.24
N PHE A 195 -0.11 -4.11 4.05
CA PHE A 195 0.54 -4.43 2.79
C PHE A 195 0.42 -3.29 1.78
N VAL A 196 1.44 -3.18 0.93
CA VAL A 196 1.42 -2.38 -0.27
C VAL A 196 1.86 -3.20 -1.48
N VAL A 197 1.28 -2.89 -2.63
CA VAL A 197 1.76 -3.38 -3.92
C VAL A 197 2.21 -2.18 -4.75
N VAL A 198 3.51 -2.12 -5.02
CA VAL A 198 4.13 -1.06 -5.82
C VAL A 198 4.29 -1.57 -7.24
N THR A 199 3.56 -0.97 -8.18
CA THR A 199 3.60 -1.27 -9.63
C THR A 199 4.30 -0.13 -10.37
N MET A 200 5.25 -0.46 -11.24
CA MET A 200 5.95 0.56 -12.04
C MET A 200 5.19 0.83 -13.35
N LEU A 201 4.89 2.10 -13.60
CA LEU A 201 4.15 2.58 -14.78
C LEU A 201 5.04 3.30 -15.81
N SER A 202 6.30 3.54 -15.47
CA SER A 202 7.29 4.13 -16.37
C SER A 202 8.16 3.06 -17.00
N ASN A 203 8.60 3.32 -18.23
CA ASN A 203 9.75 2.61 -18.76
C ASN A 203 11.00 3.02 -17.96
N CYS A 204 11.64 2.04 -17.34
CA CYS A 204 12.86 2.23 -16.55
C CYS A 204 14.15 1.90 -17.33
N ASP A 205 14.07 1.71 -18.64
CA ASP A 205 15.24 1.49 -19.50
C ASP A 205 16.24 2.64 -19.36
N GLY A 206 17.49 2.29 -19.06
CA GLY A 206 18.57 3.25 -18.84
C GLY A 206 18.49 4.01 -17.51
N MET A 207 17.52 3.70 -16.64
CA MET A 207 17.51 4.22 -15.27
C MET A 207 18.50 3.44 -14.38
N ILE A 208 19.23 4.16 -13.52
CA ILE A 208 20.14 3.60 -12.53
C ILE A 208 19.64 3.98 -11.14
N GLY A 209 19.52 3.00 -10.24
CA GLY A 209 18.97 3.18 -8.90
C GLY A 209 17.48 2.85 -8.84
N GLY A 210 16.76 3.47 -7.90
CA GLY A 210 15.31 3.24 -7.73
C GLY A 210 14.95 2.03 -6.88
N GLU A 211 15.93 1.40 -6.23
CA GLU A 211 15.72 0.29 -5.29
C GLU A 211 14.91 0.71 -4.06
N THR A 212 14.29 -0.27 -3.42
CA THR A 212 13.72 -0.10 -2.08
C THR A 212 14.77 -0.53 -1.07
N ALA A 213 15.16 0.38 -0.18
CA ALA A 213 16.03 0.10 0.94
C ALA A 213 15.19 -0.25 2.17
N LEU A 214 15.55 -1.33 2.87
CA LEU A 214 14.92 -1.80 4.09
C LEU A 214 15.91 -1.66 5.24
N ARG A 215 15.49 -1.07 6.36
CA ARG A 215 16.31 -1.02 7.57
C ARG A 215 16.04 -2.25 8.42
N LEU A 216 17.09 -3.01 8.71
CA LEU A 216 17.02 -4.19 9.55
C LEU A 216 17.11 -3.81 11.04
N PRO A 217 16.68 -4.69 11.97
CA PRO A 217 16.74 -4.42 13.41
C PRO A 217 18.15 -4.15 13.96
N ASP A 218 19.19 -4.66 13.29
CA ASP A 218 20.59 -4.40 13.64
C ASP A 218 21.12 -3.05 13.11
N GLY A 219 20.27 -2.27 12.43
CA GLY A 219 20.60 -0.98 11.82
C GLY A 219 21.20 -1.09 10.42
N SER A 220 21.48 -2.30 9.92
CA SER A 220 21.99 -2.48 8.56
C SER A 220 20.89 -2.25 7.52
N VAL A 221 21.29 -1.91 6.29
CA VAL A 221 20.37 -1.64 5.17
C VAL A 221 20.46 -2.73 4.13
N ARG A 222 19.32 -3.36 3.83
CA ARG A 222 19.17 -4.32 2.73
C ARG A 222 18.45 -3.65 1.56
N LYS A 223 19.06 -3.66 0.37
CA LYS A 223 18.42 -3.16 -0.85
C LYS A 223 17.73 -4.29 -1.60
N VAL A 224 16.49 -4.05 -2.01
CA VAL A 224 15.72 -4.94 -2.88
C VAL A 224 15.56 -4.27 -4.23
N ARG A 225 15.71 -5.05 -5.30
CA ARG A 225 15.62 -4.55 -6.67
C ARG A 225 14.27 -3.84 -6.87
N GLY A 226 14.29 -2.67 -7.52
CA GLY A 226 13.08 -1.95 -7.88
C GLY A 226 12.34 -2.58 -9.07
N PRO A 227 11.03 -2.34 -9.22
CA PRO A 227 10.25 -2.83 -10.35
C PRO A 227 10.57 -2.08 -11.66
N ASN A 228 10.53 -2.81 -12.78
CA ASN A 228 10.47 -2.28 -14.15
C ASN A 228 9.00 -2.14 -14.60
N MET A 229 8.75 -1.44 -15.70
CA MET A 229 7.40 -1.25 -16.26
C MET A 229 6.59 -2.55 -16.30
N GLY A 230 5.35 -2.54 -15.80
CA GLY A 230 4.48 -3.71 -15.78
C GLY A 230 4.76 -4.72 -14.66
N THR A 231 5.87 -4.55 -13.92
CA THR A 231 6.19 -5.38 -12.76
C THR A 231 5.72 -4.75 -11.45
N ALA A 232 5.55 -5.59 -10.44
CA ALA A 232 5.10 -5.22 -9.12
C ALA A 232 6.01 -5.79 -8.02
N VAL A 233 5.94 -5.18 -6.83
CA VAL A 233 6.51 -5.69 -5.58
C VAL A 233 5.42 -5.67 -4.51
N VAL A 234 5.23 -6.79 -3.82
CA VAL A 234 4.40 -6.89 -2.60
C VAL A 234 5.30 -6.73 -1.37
N MET A 235 4.90 -5.91 -0.41
CA MET A 235 5.66 -5.67 0.84
C MET A 235 4.74 -5.43 2.04
N GLN A 236 5.16 -5.90 3.23
CA GLN A 236 4.55 -5.60 4.53
C GLN A 236 4.97 -4.21 5.06
N GLY A 237 4.67 -3.14 4.31
CA GLY A 237 5.20 -1.79 4.55
C GLY A 237 4.88 -1.18 5.91
N ARG A 238 3.77 -1.58 6.56
CA ARG A 238 3.42 -1.14 7.94
C ARG A 238 4.47 -1.54 8.98
N TYR A 239 5.21 -2.61 8.71
CA TYR A 239 6.02 -3.32 9.69
C TYR A 239 7.52 -3.27 9.38
N ILE A 240 7.90 -2.74 8.22
CA ILE A 240 9.27 -2.69 7.74
C ILE A 240 9.62 -1.23 7.46
N GLU A 241 10.62 -0.69 8.17
CA GLU A 241 11.10 0.66 7.90
C GLU A 241 11.81 0.64 6.56
N HIS A 242 11.35 1.48 5.64
CA HIS A 242 11.85 1.45 4.27
C HIS A 242 11.92 2.83 3.64
N GLN A 243 12.70 2.90 2.56
CA GLN A 243 12.95 4.11 1.79
C GLN A 243 12.98 3.75 0.31
N ALA A 244 12.37 4.58 -0.53
CA ALA A 244 12.53 4.46 -1.98
C ALA A 244 13.71 5.32 -2.41
N LEU A 245 14.72 4.72 -3.05
CA LEU A 245 15.87 5.47 -3.57
C LEU A 245 15.49 6.19 -4.86
N LYS A 246 16.15 7.32 -5.16
CA LYS A 246 16.03 7.99 -6.45
C LYS A 246 16.61 7.09 -7.54
N ALA A 247 16.00 7.17 -8.71
CA ALA A 247 16.57 6.64 -9.94
C ALA A 247 17.04 7.82 -10.80
N LEU A 248 18.23 7.68 -11.38
CA LEU A 248 18.81 8.64 -12.32
C LEU A 248 18.63 8.14 -13.75
N GLY A 249 18.43 9.05 -14.70
CA GLY A 249 18.12 8.71 -16.09
C GLY A 249 16.62 8.51 -16.32
N GLY A 250 16.23 8.41 -17.59
CA GLY A 250 14.82 8.42 -17.99
C GLY A 250 14.18 9.82 -17.90
N ARG A 251 13.01 9.96 -18.52
CA ARG A 251 12.21 11.20 -18.54
C ARG A 251 11.28 11.36 -17.33
N GLU A 252 10.78 10.24 -16.79
CA GLU A 252 9.94 10.22 -15.61
C GLU A 252 10.04 8.89 -14.84
N ARG A 253 9.63 8.92 -13.57
CA ARG A 253 9.39 7.77 -12.73
C ARG A 253 7.99 7.86 -12.13
N ILE A 254 7.09 7.01 -12.60
CA ILE A 254 5.70 6.94 -12.18
C ILE A 254 5.48 5.56 -11.56
N SER A 255 5.13 5.55 -10.28
CA SER A 255 4.81 4.33 -9.55
C SER A 255 3.39 4.41 -9.01
N MET A 256 2.63 3.34 -9.18
CA MET A 256 1.33 3.15 -8.57
C MET A 256 1.46 2.27 -7.33
N VAL A 257 0.93 2.72 -6.21
CA VAL A 257 0.94 2.03 -4.92
C VAL A 257 -0.50 1.76 -4.54
N THR A 258 -0.88 0.49 -4.43
CA THR A 258 -2.20 0.10 -3.91
C THR A 258 -2.02 -0.52 -2.54
N ALA A 259 -2.78 -0.02 -1.57
CA ALA A 259 -2.75 -0.50 -0.19
C ALA A 259 -3.69 -1.69 0.02
N PHE A 260 -3.27 -2.64 0.85
CA PHE A 260 -3.98 -3.87 1.14
C PHE A 260 -4.05 -4.17 2.63
N ARG A 261 -5.13 -4.85 3.03
CA ARG A 261 -5.34 -5.41 4.35
C ARG A 261 -5.66 -6.90 4.26
N ALA A 262 -5.58 -7.61 5.39
CA ALA A 262 -6.06 -8.97 5.46
C ALA A 262 -7.56 -9.04 5.15
N LYS A 263 -7.96 -10.04 4.36
CA LYS A 263 -9.37 -10.32 4.05
C LYS A 263 -10.14 -10.82 5.27
N SER A 264 -9.49 -11.66 6.09
CA SER A 264 -10.11 -12.27 7.26
C SER A 264 -10.27 -11.24 8.38
N PRO A 265 -11.47 -11.11 8.98
CA PRO A 265 -11.67 -10.22 10.13
C PRO A 265 -10.91 -10.72 11.37
N PHE A 266 -10.49 -11.99 11.41
CA PHE A 266 -9.81 -12.60 12.55
C PHE A 266 -8.29 -12.42 12.52
N ILE A 267 -7.77 -11.78 11.47
CA ILE A 267 -6.38 -11.35 11.41
C ILE A 267 -6.32 -9.93 11.98
N ARG A 268 -5.21 -9.64 12.67
CA ARG A 268 -4.96 -8.34 13.28
C ARG A 268 -4.89 -7.27 12.18
N ASP A 269 -5.50 -6.11 12.44
CA ASP A 269 -5.48 -4.98 11.51
C ASP A 269 -5.02 -3.73 12.26
N GLU A 270 -3.78 -3.32 11.96
CA GLU A 270 -3.07 -2.18 12.56
C GLU A 270 -2.94 -1.03 11.55
N THR A 271 -3.92 -0.93 10.63
CA THR A 271 -4.05 0.19 9.72
C THR A 271 -4.23 1.50 10.50
N VAL A 272 -3.46 2.52 10.11
CA VAL A 272 -3.58 3.90 10.60
C VAL A 272 -3.70 4.84 9.40
N LEU A 273 -4.31 6.01 9.57
CA LEU A 273 -4.51 6.98 8.47
C LEU A 273 -3.44 8.08 8.46
N THR A 274 -2.49 8.06 9.39
CA THR A 274 -1.44 9.08 9.57
C THR A 274 -0.69 9.46 8.30
N GLY A 275 -0.31 8.50 7.46
CA GLY A 275 0.43 8.79 6.22
C GLY A 275 -0.42 9.42 5.10
N VAL A 276 -1.74 9.20 5.12
CA VAL A 276 -2.62 9.54 3.99
C VAL A 276 -3.61 10.66 4.28
N ARG A 277 -3.93 10.92 5.56
CA ARG A 277 -4.99 11.84 6.00
C ARG A 277 -4.90 13.21 5.35
N THR A 278 -3.72 13.81 5.29
CA THR A 278 -3.55 15.18 4.80
C THR A 278 -3.47 15.30 3.27
N THR A 279 -3.62 14.18 2.57
CA THR A 279 -3.68 14.15 1.10
C THR A 279 -4.90 13.41 0.57
N SER A 280 -5.91 13.17 1.42
CA SER A 280 -7.18 12.54 1.06
C SER A 280 -8.33 13.53 1.14
N ASP A 281 -9.43 13.24 0.43
CA ASP A 281 -10.73 13.74 0.87
C ASP A 281 -11.11 13.04 2.19
N LEU A 282 -11.23 13.80 3.28
CA LEU A 282 -11.42 13.22 4.61
C LEU A 282 -12.78 12.54 4.77
N SER A 283 -13.83 13.09 4.14
CA SER A 283 -15.17 12.52 4.24
C SER A 283 -15.21 11.14 3.61
N ALA A 284 -14.69 11.00 2.39
CA ALA A 284 -14.58 9.72 1.71
C ALA A 284 -13.66 8.73 2.46
N LEU A 285 -12.48 9.20 2.91
CA LEU A 285 -11.52 8.37 3.64
C LEU A 285 -12.11 7.82 4.95
N TYR A 286 -12.69 8.70 5.78
CA TYR A 286 -13.23 8.31 7.08
C TYR A 286 -14.50 7.46 6.94
N ASN A 287 -15.33 7.72 5.92
CA ASN A 287 -16.48 6.86 5.64
C ASN A 287 -16.02 5.43 5.35
N GLN A 288 -15.16 5.24 4.35
CA GLN A 288 -14.68 3.91 3.98
C GLN A 288 -13.92 3.22 5.12
N PHE A 289 -13.05 3.96 5.83
CA PHE A 289 -12.31 3.43 6.98
C PHE A 289 -13.25 2.98 8.09
N THR A 290 -14.22 3.81 8.47
CA THR A 290 -15.15 3.47 9.55
C THR A 290 -16.03 2.28 9.15
N GLU A 291 -16.52 2.26 7.91
CA GLU A 291 -17.36 1.18 7.38
C GLU A 291 -16.68 -0.19 7.53
N TYR A 292 -15.49 -0.38 6.96
CA TYR A 292 -14.85 -1.70 7.01
C TYR A 292 -14.43 -2.09 8.43
N ARG A 293 -14.04 -1.12 9.28
CA ARG A 293 -13.67 -1.39 10.68
C ARG A 293 -14.88 -1.87 11.47
N LEU A 294 -16.05 -1.27 11.23
CA LEU A 294 -17.31 -1.73 11.84
C LEU A 294 -17.75 -3.10 11.31
N GLU A 295 -17.58 -3.39 10.01
CA GLU A 295 -17.82 -4.73 9.45
C GLU A 295 -16.96 -5.79 10.13
N ILE A 296 -15.67 -5.53 10.36
CA ILE A 296 -14.78 -6.45 11.09
C ILE A 296 -15.35 -6.77 12.49
N ILE A 297 -15.80 -5.75 13.23
CA ILE A 297 -16.41 -5.94 14.55
C ILE A 297 -17.69 -6.76 14.44
N GLU A 298 -18.54 -6.45 13.46
CA GLU A 298 -19.79 -7.18 13.23
C GLU A 298 -19.52 -8.68 13.00
N GLU A 299 -18.58 -9.01 12.12
CA GLU A 299 -18.22 -10.39 11.80
C GLU A 299 -17.63 -11.12 13.02
N ARG A 300 -16.75 -10.46 13.77
CA ARG A 300 -16.16 -11.00 15.01
C ARG A 300 -17.22 -11.29 16.06
N ILE A 301 -18.13 -10.35 16.31
CA ILE A 301 -19.23 -10.51 17.28
C ILE A 301 -20.15 -11.65 16.82
N ARG A 302 -20.55 -11.67 15.55
CA ARG A 302 -21.43 -12.71 14.99
C ARG A 302 -20.80 -14.10 15.13
N ALA A 303 -19.50 -14.23 14.86
CA ALA A 303 -18.77 -15.47 15.04
C ALA A 303 -18.69 -15.89 16.52
N LYS A 304 -18.39 -14.95 17.42
CA LYS A 304 -18.33 -15.25 18.86
C LYS A 304 -19.70 -15.67 19.42
N MET A 305 -20.77 -15.01 19.00
CA MET A 305 -22.14 -15.41 19.37
C MET A 305 -22.46 -16.83 18.90
N LYS A 306 -22.05 -17.20 17.68
CA LYS A 306 -22.23 -18.56 17.16
C LYS A 306 -21.44 -19.59 17.97
N GLU A 307 -20.19 -19.29 18.30
CA GLU A 307 -19.33 -20.13 19.16
C GLU A 307 -19.98 -20.35 20.55
N GLU A 308 -20.47 -19.28 21.19
CA GLU A 308 -21.08 -19.37 22.51
C GLU A 308 -22.39 -20.16 22.52
N ARG A 309 -23.22 -20.01 21.48
CA ARG A 309 -24.45 -20.82 21.30
C ARG A 309 -24.11 -22.30 21.16
N GLN A 310 -23.05 -22.63 20.40
CA GLN A 310 -22.60 -24.01 20.25
C GLN A 310 -22.04 -24.57 21.56
N ARG A 311 -21.26 -23.78 22.31
CA ARG A 311 -20.78 -24.15 23.65
C ARG A 311 -21.94 -24.48 24.59
N GLU A 312 -22.95 -23.62 24.62
CA GLU A 312 -24.13 -23.78 25.47
C GLU A 312 -24.95 -25.02 25.08
N ALA A 313 -25.22 -25.22 23.77
CA ALA A 313 -25.90 -26.41 23.26
C ALA A 313 -25.16 -27.71 23.63
N ALA A 314 -23.82 -27.66 23.62
CA ALA A 314 -22.96 -28.76 24.08
C ALA A 314 -22.84 -28.87 25.61
N LYS A 315 -23.59 -28.05 26.38
CA LYS A 315 -23.59 -28.00 27.85
C LYS A 315 -22.20 -27.81 28.47
N ARG A 316 -21.28 -27.15 27.76
CA ARG A 316 -19.92 -26.86 28.25
C ARG A 316 -19.96 -25.64 29.17
N ARG A 317 -19.14 -25.65 30.23
CA ARG A 317 -19.03 -24.53 31.18
C ARG A 317 -18.63 -23.22 30.48
N TYR A 318 -19.19 -22.11 30.94
CA TYR A 318 -18.83 -20.77 30.46
C TYR A 318 -17.35 -20.46 30.73
N ASN A 319 -16.65 -19.92 29.74
CA ASN A 319 -15.23 -19.60 29.84
C ASN A 319 -15.03 -18.09 30.03
N ILE A 320 -14.99 -17.66 31.30
CA ILE A 320 -14.84 -16.24 31.67
C ILE A 320 -13.54 -15.65 31.09
N PRO A 321 -12.34 -16.26 31.26
CA PRO A 321 -11.12 -15.72 30.67
C PRO A 321 -11.20 -15.51 29.15
N ALA A 322 -11.75 -16.48 28.41
CA ALA A 322 -11.86 -16.38 26.96
C ALA A 322 -12.81 -15.25 26.52
N MET A 323 -13.98 -15.12 27.15
CA MET A 323 -14.88 -14.01 26.81
C MET A 323 -14.26 -12.65 27.16
N ARG A 324 -13.60 -12.53 28.31
CA ARG A 324 -12.91 -11.29 28.69
C ARG A 324 -11.83 -10.92 27.67
N GLY A 325 -11.01 -11.89 27.24
CA GLY A 325 -10.00 -11.68 26.20
C GLY A 325 -10.61 -11.18 24.89
N PHE A 326 -11.66 -11.84 24.42
CA PHE A 326 -12.38 -11.43 23.21
C PHE A 326 -12.91 -9.98 23.32
N LEU A 327 -13.58 -9.65 24.42
CA LEU A 327 -14.14 -8.30 24.62
C LEU A 327 -13.05 -7.24 24.74
N THR A 328 -11.95 -7.53 25.44
CA THR A 328 -10.81 -6.62 25.55
C THR A 328 -10.19 -6.33 24.18
N GLU A 329 -10.02 -7.34 23.33
CA GLU A 329 -9.51 -7.15 21.97
C GLU A 329 -10.44 -6.24 21.14
N GLN A 330 -11.78 -6.40 21.26
CA GLN A 330 -12.71 -5.54 20.54
C GLN A 330 -12.69 -4.09 21.05
N ILE A 331 -12.51 -3.89 22.35
CA ILE A 331 -12.33 -2.56 22.95
C ILE A 331 -11.06 -1.90 22.40
N GLN A 332 -9.94 -2.62 22.37
CA GLN A 332 -8.67 -2.11 21.83
C GLN A 332 -8.79 -1.74 20.35
N PHE A 333 -9.47 -2.57 19.56
CA PHE A 333 -9.71 -2.31 18.14
C PHE A 333 -10.57 -1.06 17.92
N LEU A 334 -11.62 -0.86 18.72
CA LEU A 334 -12.46 0.34 18.70
C LEU A 334 -11.69 1.58 19.14
N GLN A 335 -10.85 1.48 20.17
CA GLN A 335 -10.00 2.58 20.64
C GLN A 335 -8.99 3.00 19.57
N ALA A 336 -8.35 2.05 18.89
CA ALA A 336 -7.46 2.34 17.76
C ALA A 336 -8.22 3.02 16.61
N THR A 337 -9.43 2.53 16.30
CA THR A 337 -10.29 3.14 15.26
C THR A 337 -10.68 4.58 15.62
N LEU A 338 -11.08 4.82 16.87
CA LEU A 338 -11.41 6.15 17.39
C LEU A 338 -10.21 7.11 17.30
N GLY A 339 -9.00 6.64 17.60
CA GLY A 339 -7.78 7.45 17.53
C GLY A 339 -7.47 7.98 16.13
N GLU A 340 -7.96 7.34 15.07
CA GLU A 340 -7.71 7.76 13.68
C GLU A 340 -8.74 8.75 13.13
N ILE A 341 -9.88 8.93 13.82
CA ILE A 341 -11.01 9.76 13.35
C ILE A 341 -11.06 11.05 14.15
N TYR A 342 -10.51 12.11 13.56
CA TYR A 342 -10.52 13.45 14.13
C TYR A 342 -10.47 14.52 13.04
N GLU A 343 -10.91 15.73 13.38
CA GLU A 343 -10.80 16.89 12.50
C GLU A 343 -9.35 17.37 12.45
N LEU A 344 -8.87 17.72 11.26
CA LEU A 344 -7.57 18.38 11.14
C LEU A 344 -7.70 19.81 11.69
N GLU A 345 -6.90 20.14 12.70
CA GLU A 345 -6.77 21.52 13.15
C GLU A 345 -6.12 22.37 12.05
N ASP A 346 -6.66 23.58 11.87
CA ASP A 346 -6.20 24.56 10.87
C ASP A 346 -4.74 24.98 11.10
#